data_AF-A0A0A9E0U4-F1
#
_entry.id   AF-A0A0A9E0U4-F1
#
_cell.length_a   1.000
_cell.length_b   1.000
_cell.length_c   1.000
_cell.angle_alpha   90.00
_cell.angle_beta   90.00
_cell.angle_gamma   90.00
#
_symmetry.space_group_name_H-M   'P 1'
#
loop_
_entity.id
_entity.type
_entity.pdbx_description
1 polymer ?
#
loop_
_entity_poly.entity_id
_entity_poly.type
_entity_poly.pdbx_seq_one_letter_code
_entity_poly.pdbx_strand_id
1 'polypeptide(L)'
;MVQALNLILLTSTELGELRSLLKKSLVDSCGKDLFQSLYASWRHSPVATISLCLLAQAYSHASCVIQSLGEEDINVKFLVQLDKLVRLLETPVFAYLRLQVKFQ
;
A
#
# COMPACT_ATOMS: atom_id res chain seq x y z
N MET A 1 -2.77 13.44 -8.20
CA MET A 1 -3.53 13.57 -6.93
C MET A 1 -3.48 12.30 -6.09
N VAL A 2 -3.71 11.10 -6.65
CA VAL A 2 -3.67 9.80 -5.93
C VAL A 2 -2.35 9.55 -5.18
N GLN A 3 -1.19 9.90 -5.77
CA GLN A 3 0.11 9.75 -5.10
C GLN A 3 0.26 10.63 -3.84
N ALA A 4 -0.30 11.85 -3.86
CA ALA A 4 -0.27 12.75 -2.71
C ALA A 4 -1.16 12.23 -1.59
N LEU A 5 -2.35 11.70 -1.92
CA LEU A 5 -3.24 11.04 -0.96
C LEU A 5 -2.56 9.83 -0.32
N ASN A 6 -1.89 8.99 -1.12
CA ASN A 6 -1.15 7.84 -0.60
C ASN A 6 -0.02 8.28 0.34
N LEU A 7 0.73 9.33 -0.02
CA LEU A 7 1.78 9.88 0.84
C LEU A 7 1.19 10.41 2.16
N ILE A 8 0.11 11.17 2.12
CA ILE A 8 -0.58 11.68 3.32
C ILE A 8 -1.08 10.52 4.20
N LEU A 9 -1.66 9.48 3.60
CA LEU A 9 -2.14 8.30 4.31
C LEU A 9 -0.99 7.53 4.99
N LEU A 10 0.20 7.54 4.39
CA LEU A 10 1.41 6.90 4.91
C LEU A 10 2.11 7.73 6.00
N THR A 11 2.19 9.05 5.84
CA THR A 11 2.98 9.93 6.73
C THR A 11 2.16 10.59 7.83
N SER A 12 0.86 10.78 7.63
CA SER A 12 0.01 11.46 8.59
C SER A 12 -0.28 10.60 9.83
N THR A 13 0.01 11.17 11.00
CA THR A 13 -0.31 10.59 12.30
C THR A 13 -1.82 10.56 12.56
N GLU A 14 -2.54 11.57 12.08
CA GLU A 14 -4.01 11.69 12.19
C GLU A 14 -4.75 10.54 11.51
N LEU A 15 -4.15 9.93 10.48
CA LEU A 15 -4.72 8.78 9.78
C LEU A 15 -4.28 7.43 10.38
N GLY A 16 -3.75 7.43 11.60
CA GLY A 16 -3.35 6.21 12.32
C GLY A 16 -4.49 5.20 12.49
N GLU A 17 -5.69 5.68 12.86
CA GLU A 17 -6.89 4.83 13.00
C GLU A 17 -7.33 4.25 11.66
N LEU A 18 -7.30 5.05 10.59
CA LEU A 18 -7.63 4.60 9.24
C LEU A 18 -6.69 3.48 8.77
N ARG A 19 -5.38 3.60 9.06
CA ARG A 19 -4.40 2.54 8.80
C ARG A 19 -4.68 1.27 9.62
N SER A 20 -5.14 1.42 10.85
CA SER A 20 -5.55 0.28 11.70
C SER A 20 -6.77 -0.44 11.13
N LEU A 21 -7.77 0.32 10.64
CA LEU A 21 -8.93 -0.23 9.93
C LEU A 21 -8.54 -0.94 8.63
N LEU A 22 -7.63 -0.36 7.85
CA LEU A 22 -7.12 -0.99 6.63
C LEU A 22 -6.37 -2.30 6.92
N LYS A 23 -5.56 -2.35 7.98
CA LYS A 23 -4.93 -3.61 8.44
C LYS A 23 -5.96 -4.66 8.82
N LYS A 24 -7.10 -4.24 9.39
CA LYS A 24 -8.21 -5.13 9.72
C LYS A 24 -9.13 -5.44 8.54
N SER A 25 -8.85 -4.98 7.32
CA SER A 25 -9.73 -5.19 6.15
C SER A 25 -9.99 -6.67 5.81
N LEU A 26 -9.11 -7.58 6.24
CA LEU A 26 -9.32 -9.03 6.12
C LEU A 26 -10.35 -9.61 7.10
N VAL A 27 -10.61 -8.90 8.21
CA VAL A 27 -11.45 -9.36 9.33
C VAL A 27 -12.69 -8.49 9.51
N ASP A 28 -12.59 -7.20 9.22
CA ASP A 28 -13.61 -6.19 9.45
C ASP A 28 -14.24 -5.73 8.13
N SER A 29 -15.57 -5.81 8.05
CA SER A 29 -16.34 -5.42 6.87
C SER A 29 -16.22 -3.94 6.55
N CYS A 30 -16.13 -3.06 7.57
CA CYS A 30 -15.93 -1.62 7.35
C CYS A 30 -14.54 -1.33 6.79
N GLY A 31 -13.51 -2.03 7.29
CA GLY A 31 -12.16 -2.00 6.72
C GLY A 31 -12.12 -2.45 5.25
N LYS A 32 -12.92 -3.46 4.90
CA LYS A 32 -13.04 -3.96 3.52
C LYS A 32 -13.71 -2.95 2.59
N ASP A 33 -14.81 -2.34 3.00
CA ASP A 33 -15.50 -1.29 2.22
C ASP A 33 -14.60 -0.07 1.99
N LEU A 34 -13.83 0.33 3.01
CA LEU A 34 -12.87 1.41 2.90
C LEU A 34 -11.73 1.06 1.94
N PHE A 35 -11.17 -0.15 2.05
CA PHE A 35 -10.17 -0.65 1.12
C PHE A 35 -10.70 -0.66 -0.31
N GLN A 36 -11.92 -1.12 -0.54
CA GLN A 36 -12.51 -1.23 -1.86
C GLN A 36 -12.78 0.15 -2.50
N SER A 37 -13.22 1.11 -1.69
CA SER A 37 -13.41 2.52 -2.10
C SER A 37 -12.09 3.18 -2.50
N LEU A 38 -11.04 2.99 -1.69
CA LEU A 38 -9.70 3.50 -2.00
C LEU A 38 -9.10 2.77 -3.21
N TYR A 39 -9.25 1.44 -3.29
CA TYR A 39 -8.72 0.63 -4.38
C TYR A 39 -9.26 1.09 -5.74
N ALA A 40 -10.56 1.43 -5.83
CA ALA A 40 -11.15 1.97 -7.06
C ALA A 40 -10.44 3.26 -7.53
N SER A 41 -10.10 4.15 -6.60
CA SER A 41 -9.40 5.41 -6.89
C SER A 41 -7.89 5.21 -7.11
N TRP A 42 -7.31 4.14 -6.56
CA TRP A 42 -5.87 3.85 -6.60
C TRP A 42 -5.44 3.04 -7.84
N ARG A 43 -6.38 2.37 -8.53
CA ARG A 43 -6.13 1.60 -9.78
C ARG A 43 -5.39 2.39 -10.87
N HIS A 44 -5.54 3.72 -10.91
CA HIS A 44 -4.83 4.57 -11.87
C HIS A 44 -3.33 4.75 -11.57
N SER A 45 -2.86 4.30 -10.39
CA SER A 45 -1.45 4.36 -10.02
C SER A 45 -1.01 3.04 -9.37
N PRO A 46 -0.21 2.21 -10.07
CA PRO A 46 0.18 0.89 -9.55
C PRO A 46 0.97 0.98 -8.24
N VAL A 47 1.77 2.04 -8.06
CA VAL A 47 2.51 2.29 -6.81
C VAL A 47 1.56 2.51 -5.64
N ALA A 48 0.49 3.27 -5.86
CA ALA A 48 -0.51 3.53 -4.84
C ALA A 48 -1.24 2.23 -4.50
N THR A 49 -1.64 1.45 -5.50
CA THR A 49 -2.26 0.12 -5.31
C THR A 49 -1.38 -0.80 -4.48
N ILE A 50 -0.09 -0.91 -4.80
CA ILE A 50 0.87 -1.73 -4.05
C ILE A 50 0.99 -1.24 -2.60
N SER A 51 1.08 0.08 -2.39
CA SER A 51 1.13 0.68 -1.06
C SER A 51 -0.09 0.33 -0.21
N LEU A 52 -1.28 0.44 -0.80
CA LEU A 52 -2.54 0.13 -0.14
C LEU A 52 -2.63 -1.37 0.20
N CYS A 53 -2.18 -2.24 -0.71
CA CYS A 53 -2.13 -3.69 -0.47
C CYS A 53 -1.17 -4.05 0.65
N LEU A 54 0.02 -3.44 0.70
CA LEU A 54 0.99 -3.63 1.78
C LEU A 54 0.43 -3.18 3.13
N LEU A 55 -0.32 -2.07 3.16
CA LEU A 55 -1.02 -1.58 4.34
C LEU A 55 -2.12 -2.52 4.82
N ALA A 56 -2.86 -3.10 3.88
CA ALA A 56 -3.95 -4.04 4.14
C ALA A 56 -3.48 -5.48 4.37
N GLN A 57 -2.16 -5.73 4.40
CA GLN A 57 -1.55 -7.07 4.49
C GLN A 57 -1.91 -8.01 3.33
N ALA A 58 -2.40 -7.46 2.21
CA ALA A 58 -2.72 -8.18 0.99
C ALA A 58 -1.44 -8.40 0.15
N TYR A 59 -0.42 -9.04 0.74
CA TYR A 59 0.87 -9.28 0.09
C TYR A 59 0.75 -10.14 -1.17
N SER A 60 -0.16 -11.12 -1.17
CA SER A 60 -0.47 -11.94 -2.34
C SER A 60 -0.97 -11.10 -3.52
N HIS A 61 -1.91 -10.17 -3.25
CA HIS A 61 -2.44 -9.26 -4.25
C HIS A 61 -1.39 -8.26 -4.73
N ALA A 62 -0.56 -7.73 -3.82
CA ALA A 62 0.55 -6.85 -4.16
C ALA A 62 1.55 -7.55 -5.11
N SER A 63 1.90 -8.81 -4.82
CA SER A 63 2.78 -9.62 -5.66
C SER A 63 2.17 -9.88 -7.04
N CYS A 64 0.87 -10.21 -7.10
CA CYS A 64 0.16 -10.41 -8.37
C CYS A 64 0.14 -9.13 -9.21
N VAL A 65 -0.17 -7.97 -8.60
CA VAL A 65 -0.13 -6.66 -9.27
C VAL A 65 1.27 -6.34 -9.79
N ILE A 66 2.33 -6.61 -9.00
CA ILE A 66 3.73 -6.40 -9.43
C ILE A 66 4.08 -7.32 -10.60
N GLN A 67 3.65 -8.59 -10.55
CA GLN A 67 3.95 -9.57 -11.58
C GLN A 67 3.24 -9.23 -12.89
N SER A 68 1.97 -8.86 -12.84
CA SER A 68 1.23 -8.36 -14.01
C SER A 68 1.83 -7.07 -14.56
N LEU A 69 2.33 -6.18 -13.69
CA LEU A 69 3.05 -4.98 -14.14
C LEU A 69 4.41 -5.27 -14.77
N GLY A 70 5.01 -6.41 -14.45
CA GLY A 70 6.28 -6.85 -15.03
C GLY A 70 6.14 -7.40 -16.45
N GLU A 71 4.93 -7.82 -16.83
CA GLU A 71 4.61 -8.30 -18.16
C GLU A 71 4.23 -7.17 -19.14
N GLU A 72 3.73 -6.03 -18.65
CA GLU A 72 3.63 -4.78 -19.42
C GLU A 72 4.97 -4.02 -19.35
N ASP A 73 5.37 -3.35 -20.43
CA ASP A 73 6.65 -2.60 -20.53
C ASP A 73 6.96 -1.78 -19.27
N ILE A 74 7.85 -2.29 -18.42
CA ILE A 74 8.17 -1.70 -17.12
C ILE A 74 8.74 -0.30 -17.34
N ASN A 75 7.94 0.70 -17.00
CA ASN A 75 8.33 2.10 -17.12
C ASN A 75 9.33 2.46 -16.00
N VAL A 76 10.49 3.05 -16.35
CA VAL A 76 11.49 3.53 -15.37
C VAL A 76 10.88 4.45 -14.31
N LYS A 77 9.86 5.24 -14.69
CA LYS A 77 9.12 6.10 -13.75
C LYS A 77 8.42 5.32 -12.64
N PHE A 78 7.95 4.09 -12.92
CA PHE A 78 7.36 3.20 -11.93
C PHE A 78 8.41 2.69 -10.95
N LEU A 79 9.55 2.20 -11.44
CA LEU A 79 10.65 1.69 -10.61
C LEU A 79 11.18 2.77 -9.65
N VAL A 80 11.33 4.01 -10.12
CA VAL A 80 11.76 5.14 -9.26
C VAL A 80 10.73 5.45 -8.17
N GLN A 81 9.44 5.33 -8.46
CA GLN A 81 8.38 5.55 -7.47
C GLN A 81 8.29 4.38 -6.47
N LEU A 82 8.56 3.16 -6.92
CA LEU A 82 8.64 1.99 -6.08
C LEU A 82 9.86 2.05 -5.15
N ASP A 83 11.03 2.49 -5.63
CA ASP A 83 12.22 2.73 -4.78
C ASP A 83 11.91 3.74 -3.67
N LYS A 84 11.22 4.84 -4.00
CA LYS A 84 10.76 5.81 -3.01
C LYS A 84 9.83 5.18 -1.99
N LEU A 85 8.91 4.32 -2.42
CA LEU A 85 8.02 3.60 -1.50
C LEU A 85 8.80 2.66 -0.58
N VAL A 86 9.71 1.86 -1.14
CA VAL A 86 10.55 0.92 -0.38
C VAL A 86 11.36 1.69 0.66
N ARG A 87 12.04 2.77 0.27
CA ARG A 87 12.78 3.64 1.19
C ARG A 87 11.89 4.21 2.31
N LEU A 88 10.63 4.51 1.98
CA LEU A 88 9.64 4.99 2.94
C LEU A 88 9.16 3.86 3.89
N LEU A 89 9.06 2.63 3.41
CA LEU A 89 8.87 1.44 4.24
C LEU A 89 10.10 1.16 5.12
N GLU A 90 11.28 1.61 4.71
CA GLU A 90 12.49 1.48 5.49
C GLU A 90 12.60 2.49 6.64
N THR A 91 11.87 3.60 6.58
CA THR A 91 11.79 4.58 7.67
C THR A 91 11.08 4.00 8.92
N PRO A 92 11.46 4.41 10.15
CA PRO A 92 10.91 3.88 11.40
C PRO A 92 9.39 4.04 11.57
N VAL A 93 8.77 4.98 10.83
CA VAL A 93 7.30 5.14 10.76
C VAL A 93 6.60 3.85 10.30
N PHE A 94 7.29 3.01 9.52
CA PHE A 94 6.81 1.73 9.02
C PHE A 94 7.47 0.51 9.68
N ALA A 95 8.22 0.70 10.78
CA ALA A 95 8.83 -0.40 11.53
C ALA A 95 7.81 -1.47 11.96
N TYR A 96 6.56 -1.09 12.18
CA TYR A 96 5.47 -2.02 12.44
C TYR A 96 5.29 -3.07 11.32
N LEU A 97 5.37 -2.68 10.04
CA LEU A 97 5.26 -3.62 8.92
C LEU A 97 6.46 -4.59 8.89
N ARG A 98 7.66 -4.12 9.23
CA ARG A 98 8.87 -4.96 9.34
C ARG A 98 8.78 -5.99 10.47
N LEU A 99 8.18 -5.62 11.61
CA LEU A 99 7.96 -6.56 12.72
C LEU A 99 6.93 -7.63 12.36
N GLN A 100 5.93 -7.30 11.54
CA GLN A 100 4.87 -8.23 11.15
C GLN A 100 5.37 -9.33 10.19
N VAL A 101 6.28 -9.00 9.28
CA VAL A 101 6.90 -9.97 8.36
C VAL A 101 7.82 -10.97 9.09
N LYS A 102 8.33 -10.62 10.28
CA LYS A 102 9.18 -11.53 11.09
C LYS A 102 8.39 -12.51 11.96
N PHE A 103 7.07 -12.37 12.07
CA PHE A 103 6.23 -13.15 12.97
C PHE A 103 5.19 -14.03 12.24
N GLN A 104 5.42 -14.34 10.97
CA GLN A 104 4.63 -15.32 10.21
C GLN A 104 5.51 -16.43 9.67
#